data_AF-A0AAN1H1K2-F1
#
_entry.id   AF-A0AAN1H1K2-F1
#
_cell.length_a   1.000
_cell.length_b   1.000
_cell.length_c   1.000
_cell.angle_alpha   90.00
_cell.angle_beta   90.00
_cell.angle_gamma   90.00
#
_symmetry.space_group_name_H-M   'P 1'
#
loop_
_entity.id
_entity.type
_entity.pdbx_description
1 polymer ?
#
loop_
_entity_poly.entity_id
_entity_poly.type
_entity_poly.pdbx_seq_one_letter_code
_entity_poly.pdbx_strand_id
1 'polypeptide(L)'
;MRLPYVIFTLAMLASVSTAQAIPNMWTSGFGMGVTEYIITSPEKVVFNLNCTGNPDAQNILQHGVDLTLPDGTSVSSHDDGTEITVVIDNSQFSLPSSLGWRNGDNAWVSFIDALGQAADFDVYVSDKKVGTFSPGLKNTQKELSDLSECRTTHYSD
;
A
#
# COMPACT_ATOMS: atom_id res chain seq x y z
N MET A 1 -48.83 -26.57 11.13
CA MET A 1 -49.22 -25.56 10.12
C MET A 1 -48.03 -24.65 9.86
N ARG A 2 -47.56 -24.63 8.61
CA ARG A 2 -46.53 -23.73 8.09
C ARG A 2 -47.22 -22.46 7.58
N LEU A 3 -46.62 -21.29 7.78
CA LEU A 3 -46.53 -20.17 6.83
C LEU A 3 -45.58 -19.09 7.42
N PRO A 4 -44.93 -18.25 6.58
CA PRO A 4 -43.49 -18.08 6.58
C PRO A 4 -43.11 -16.59 6.69
N TYR A 5 -42.25 -16.21 7.64
CA TYR A 5 -41.79 -14.82 7.67
C TYR A 5 -40.61 -14.62 6.72
N VAL A 6 -40.99 -14.26 5.49
CA VAL A 6 -40.40 -13.23 4.61
C VAL A 6 -38.90 -13.00 4.78
N ILE A 7 -38.13 -13.58 3.86
CA ILE A 7 -36.74 -13.21 3.61
C ILE A 7 -36.74 -11.83 2.94
N PHE A 8 -36.30 -10.80 3.66
CA PHE A 8 -36.02 -9.48 3.08
C PHE A 8 -34.53 -9.43 2.73
N THR A 9 -34.18 -9.93 1.55
CA THR A 9 -32.85 -9.74 0.96
C THR A 9 -32.76 -8.32 0.40
N LEU A 10 -32.19 -7.41 1.18
CA LEU A 10 -31.77 -6.09 0.69
C LEU A 10 -30.44 -6.28 -0.06
N ALA A 11 -30.53 -6.49 -1.38
CA ALA A 11 -29.38 -6.43 -2.26
C ALA A 11 -28.92 -4.96 -2.38
N MET A 12 -27.99 -4.54 -1.52
CA MET A 12 -27.20 -3.34 -1.79
C MET A 12 -26.28 -3.65 -2.96
N LEU A 13 -26.69 -3.27 -4.16
CA LEU A 13 -25.77 -3.01 -5.26
C LEU A 13 -24.92 -1.81 -4.85
N ALA A 14 -23.81 -2.07 -4.17
CA ALA A 14 -22.74 -1.11 -4.08
C ALA A 14 -22.13 -1.01 -5.49
N SER A 15 -22.64 -0.07 -6.28
CA SER A 15 -21.92 0.43 -7.45
C SER A 15 -20.65 1.11 -6.93
N VAL A 16 -19.61 0.32 -6.71
CA VAL A 16 -18.24 0.81 -6.61
C VAL A 16 -17.94 1.44 -7.96
N SER A 17 -18.08 2.76 -7.98
CA SER A 17 -17.56 3.58 -9.05
C SER A 17 -16.07 3.30 -9.06
N THR A 18 -15.55 2.56 -10.04
CA THR A 18 -14.12 2.47 -10.24
C THR A 18 -13.69 3.87 -10.64
N ALA A 19 -13.28 4.66 -9.64
CA ALA A 19 -12.64 5.94 -9.88
C ALA A 19 -11.49 5.64 -10.84
N GLN A 20 -11.61 6.07 -12.09
CA GLN A 20 -10.56 5.89 -13.07
C GLN A 20 -9.43 6.83 -12.68
N ALA A 21 -8.54 6.34 -11.81
CA ALA A 21 -7.33 7.05 -11.46
C ALA A 21 -6.48 7.19 -12.72
N ILE A 22 -6.01 8.41 -12.98
CA ILE A 22 -5.03 8.67 -14.03
C ILE A 22 -3.78 7.85 -13.67
N PRO A 23 -3.26 6.99 -14.57
CA PRO A 23 -2.07 6.22 -14.27
C PRO A 23 -0.89 7.13 -13.92
N ASN A 24 -0.01 6.63 -13.07
CA ASN A 24 1.18 7.34 -12.61
C ASN A 24 0.87 8.68 -11.92
N MET A 25 -0.22 8.77 -11.17
CA MET A 25 -0.50 9.92 -10.32
C MET A 25 -0.76 9.43 -8.91
N TRP A 26 0.11 9.81 -7.98
CA TRP A 26 -0.14 9.64 -6.57
C TRP A 26 -1.39 10.39 -6.17
N THR A 27 -2.15 9.76 -5.28
CA THR A 27 -3.26 10.32 -4.53
C THR A 27 -3.09 9.89 -3.07
N SER A 28 -3.60 10.70 -2.16
CA SER A 28 -3.54 10.42 -0.73
C SER A 28 -4.92 10.50 -0.09
N GLY A 29 -5.13 9.73 0.97
CA GLY A 29 -6.35 9.72 1.76
C GLY A 29 -6.07 9.36 3.21
N PHE A 30 -6.95 9.77 4.11
CA PHE A 30 -6.90 9.37 5.51
C PHE A 30 -8.25 8.82 5.93
N GLY A 31 -8.23 7.66 6.58
CA GLY A 31 -9.43 7.01 7.09
C GLY A 31 -9.09 6.03 8.20
N MET A 32 -9.93 5.99 9.24
CA MET A 32 -9.82 5.00 10.32
C MET A 32 -8.43 4.91 10.98
N GLY A 33 -7.71 6.04 11.06
CA GLY A 33 -6.37 6.07 11.65
C GLY A 33 -5.26 5.61 10.72
N VAL A 34 -5.52 5.51 9.41
CA VAL A 34 -4.55 5.11 8.39
C VAL A 34 -4.44 6.20 7.34
N THR A 35 -3.21 6.61 7.04
CA THR A 35 -2.89 7.43 5.86
C THR A 35 -2.51 6.50 4.71
N GLU A 36 -3.22 6.57 3.60
CA GLU A 36 -3.00 5.76 2.40
C GLU A 36 -2.45 6.63 1.27
N TYR A 37 -1.41 6.15 0.59
CA TYR A 37 -0.91 6.75 -0.64
C TYR A 37 -1.05 5.75 -1.78
N ILE A 38 -1.82 6.13 -2.80
CA ILE A 38 -2.27 5.23 -3.85
C ILE A 38 -1.80 5.75 -5.21
N ILE A 39 -1.22 4.85 -6.01
CA ILE A 39 -0.86 5.10 -7.40
C ILE A 39 -1.21 3.88 -8.25
N THR A 40 -1.67 4.11 -9.48
CA THR A 40 -2.01 3.05 -10.43
C THR A 40 -1.05 3.08 -11.60
N SER A 41 -0.49 1.94 -11.98
CA SER A 41 0.36 1.81 -13.17
C SER A 41 -0.47 1.76 -14.46
N PRO A 42 0.13 2.01 -15.63
CA PRO A 42 -0.53 1.79 -16.93
C PRO A 42 -1.04 0.34 -17.12
N GLU A 43 -0.38 -0.63 -16.49
CA GLU A 43 -0.78 -2.04 -16.46
C GLU A 43 -1.99 -2.32 -15.56
N LYS A 44 -2.52 -1.31 -14.87
CA LYS A 44 -3.63 -1.38 -13.90
C LYS A 44 -3.29 -2.11 -12.60
N VAL A 45 -2.00 -2.22 -12.26
CA VAL A 45 -1.60 -2.56 -10.89
C VAL A 45 -1.78 -1.34 -10.02
N VAL A 46 -2.53 -1.49 -8.93
CA VAL A 46 -2.65 -0.47 -7.88
C VAL A 46 -1.60 -0.76 -6.82
N PHE A 47 -0.84 0.26 -6.44
CA PHE A 47 0.08 0.25 -5.33
C PHE A 47 -0.48 1.14 -4.22
N ASN A 48 -0.71 0.58 -3.04
CA ASN A 48 -1.20 1.29 -1.86
C ASN A 48 -0.15 1.21 -0.75
N LEU A 49 0.51 2.34 -0.47
CA LEU A 49 1.33 2.49 0.73
C LEU A 49 0.41 2.82 1.91
N ASN A 50 0.38 1.93 2.89
CA ASN A 50 -0.43 2.03 4.08
C ASN A 50 0.42 2.46 5.29
N CYS A 51 0.21 3.69 5.76
CA CYS A 51 0.85 4.24 6.95
C CYS A 51 -0.16 4.27 8.10
N THR A 52 -0.25 3.16 8.84
CA THR A 52 -1.13 3.06 10.02
C THR A 52 -0.64 3.90 11.20
N GLY A 53 -1.54 4.65 11.83
CA GLY A 53 -1.39 5.22 13.17
C GLY A 53 -1.99 4.33 14.27
N ASN A 54 -2.51 3.15 13.91
CA ASN A 54 -3.09 2.19 14.83
C ASN A 54 -2.04 1.15 15.24
N PRO A 55 -1.56 1.15 16.50
CA PRO A 55 -0.61 0.16 16.98
C PRO A 55 -1.22 -1.24 17.12
N ASP A 56 -0.37 -2.26 16.95
CA ASP A 56 -0.67 -3.62 17.35
C ASP A 56 -0.54 -3.84 18.88
N ALA A 57 -0.70 -5.08 19.33
CA ALA A 57 -0.63 -5.44 20.75
C ALA A 57 0.77 -5.23 21.38
N GLN A 58 1.79 -4.99 20.57
CA GLN A 58 3.17 -4.72 20.97
C GLN A 58 3.55 -3.24 20.81
N ASN A 59 2.56 -2.36 20.55
CA ASN A 59 2.75 -0.94 20.23
C ASN A 59 3.55 -0.71 18.93
N ILE A 60 3.49 -1.64 17.99
CA ILE A 60 4.14 -1.49 16.69
C ILE A 60 3.14 -0.97 15.67
N LEU A 61 3.55 0.02 14.90
CA LEU A 61 2.80 0.53 13.75
C LEU A 61 3.16 -0.34 12.55
N GLN A 62 2.33 -1.36 12.28
CA GLN A 62 2.50 -2.29 11.16
C GLN A 62 2.11 -1.62 9.84
N HIS A 63 2.93 -0.68 9.39
CA HIS A 63 2.83 -0.13 8.04
C HIS A 63 3.11 -1.22 7.01
N GLY A 64 2.59 -1.03 5.79
CA GLY A 64 2.73 -2.02 4.74
C GLY A 64 2.44 -1.48 3.37
N VAL A 65 2.56 -2.37 2.39
CA VAL A 65 2.15 -2.11 1.02
C VAL A 65 1.18 -3.19 0.60
N ASP A 66 0.04 -2.75 0.07
CA ASP A 66 -0.92 -3.63 -0.59
C ASP A 66 -0.90 -3.36 -2.09
N LEU A 67 -0.92 -4.43 -2.87
CA LEU A 67 -1.03 -4.40 -4.32
C LEU A 67 -2.38 -4.97 -4.73
N THR A 68 -3.04 -4.33 -5.70
CA THR A 68 -4.13 -4.95 -6.44
C THR A 68 -3.68 -5.19 -7.88
N LEU A 69 -3.60 -6.46 -8.26
CA LEU A 69 -3.23 -6.88 -9.61
C LEU A 69 -4.38 -6.67 -10.61
N PRO A 70 -4.13 -6.71 -11.93
CA PRO A 70 -5.13 -6.37 -12.93
C PRO A 70 -6.32 -7.35 -13.00
N ASP A 71 -6.14 -8.55 -12.46
CA ASP A 71 -7.18 -9.57 -12.33
C ASP A 71 -8.02 -9.41 -11.04
N GLY A 72 -7.71 -8.40 -10.22
CA GLY A 72 -8.36 -8.13 -8.94
C GLY A 72 -7.72 -8.86 -7.74
N THR A 73 -6.70 -9.68 -7.96
CA THR A 73 -5.96 -10.34 -6.87
C THR A 73 -5.29 -9.29 -6.00
N SER A 74 -5.47 -9.39 -4.69
CA SER A 74 -4.79 -8.53 -3.72
C SER A 74 -3.63 -9.28 -3.09
N VAL A 75 -2.51 -8.58 -2.89
CA VAL A 75 -1.28 -9.11 -2.29
C VAL A 75 -0.78 -8.08 -1.29
N SER A 76 -0.42 -8.51 -0.09
CA SER A 76 0.13 -7.64 0.96
C SER A 76 1.60 -7.94 1.23
N SER A 77 2.35 -6.94 1.66
CA SER A 77 3.69 -7.14 2.21
C SER A 77 3.69 -8.05 3.43
N HIS A 78 2.56 -8.12 4.15
CA HIS A 78 2.39 -8.97 5.34
C HIS A 78 2.04 -10.43 5.02
N ASP A 79 1.75 -10.77 3.76
CA ASP A 79 1.33 -12.13 3.41
C ASP A 79 2.51 -13.12 3.53
N ASP A 80 2.30 -14.18 4.30
CA ASP A 80 3.30 -15.25 4.45
C ASP A 80 3.66 -15.87 3.09
N GLY A 81 4.96 -15.93 2.80
CA GLY A 81 5.48 -16.53 1.57
C GLY A 81 5.36 -15.65 0.32
N THR A 82 4.88 -14.42 0.46
CA THR A 82 4.90 -13.43 -0.62
C THR A 82 5.97 -12.38 -0.38
N GLU A 83 6.87 -12.20 -1.35
CA GLU A 83 7.87 -11.14 -1.30
C GLU A 83 7.47 -10.03 -2.27
N ILE A 84 7.22 -8.83 -1.73
CA ILE A 84 7.09 -7.62 -2.52
C ILE A 84 8.44 -6.91 -2.51
N THR A 85 9.00 -6.69 -3.70
CA THR A 85 10.25 -5.95 -3.89
C THR A 85 10.00 -4.74 -4.75
N VAL A 86 10.42 -3.57 -4.28
CA VAL A 86 10.36 -2.31 -5.03
C VAL A 86 11.77 -1.97 -5.52
N VAL A 87 11.90 -1.62 -6.79
CA VAL A 87 13.18 -1.21 -7.38
C VAL A 87 13.11 0.28 -7.72
N ILE A 88 13.95 1.08 -7.07
CA ILE A 88 14.02 2.53 -7.21
C ILE A 88 15.47 2.90 -7.52
N ASP A 89 15.71 3.59 -8.65
CA ASP A 89 17.05 4.01 -9.08
C ASP A 89 18.10 2.87 -8.99
N ASN A 90 17.78 1.71 -9.58
CA ASN A 90 18.58 0.48 -9.56
C ASN A 90 18.89 -0.11 -8.17
N SER A 91 18.25 0.38 -7.11
CA SER A 91 18.35 -0.15 -5.76
C SER A 91 17.10 -0.98 -5.45
N GLN A 92 17.29 -2.15 -4.84
CA GLN A 92 16.20 -3.06 -4.49
C GLN A 92 15.82 -2.89 -3.03
N PHE A 93 14.51 -2.85 -2.77
CA PHE A 93 13.92 -2.73 -1.44
C PHE A 93 12.90 -3.86 -1.25
N SER A 94 13.34 -4.97 -0.64
CA SER A 94 12.42 -6.02 -0.20
C SER A 94 11.63 -5.53 1.02
N LEU A 95 10.30 -5.57 0.92
CA LEU A 95 9.43 -5.10 1.98
C LEU A 95 9.34 -6.16 3.09
N PRO A 96 9.58 -5.80 4.37
CA PRO A 96 9.49 -6.74 5.47
C PRO A 96 8.03 -7.17 5.70
N SER A 97 7.81 -8.44 6.06
CA SER A 97 6.48 -8.94 6.39
C SER A 97 5.93 -8.47 7.73
N SER A 98 6.79 -7.94 8.58
CA SER A 98 6.42 -7.33 9.86
C SER A 98 7.48 -6.32 10.30
N LEU A 99 7.02 -5.32 11.05
CA LEU A 99 7.84 -4.30 11.71
C LEU A 99 7.97 -4.59 13.21
N GLY A 100 8.75 -3.75 13.90
CA GLY A 100 8.98 -3.85 15.35
C GLY A 100 10.28 -4.57 15.72
N TRP A 101 11.15 -4.81 14.74
CA TRP A 101 12.47 -5.40 14.94
C TRP A 101 13.49 -4.74 14.03
N ARG A 102 14.75 -4.70 14.49
CA ARG A 102 15.78 -3.80 13.96
C ARG A 102 15.96 -3.83 12.44
N ASN A 103 16.07 -5.00 11.80
CA ASN A 103 16.36 -5.02 10.37
C ASN A 103 15.10 -4.75 9.53
N GLY A 104 13.93 -5.19 10.00
CA GLY A 104 12.66 -4.85 9.37
C GLY A 104 12.41 -3.34 9.39
N ASP A 105 12.57 -2.72 10.56
CA ASP A 105 12.43 -1.27 10.74
C ASP A 105 13.41 -0.49 9.86
N ASN A 106 14.70 -0.90 9.82
CA ASN A 106 15.70 -0.25 8.97
C ASN A 106 15.41 -0.40 7.47
N ALA A 107 14.96 -1.58 7.04
CA ALA A 107 14.61 -1.85 5.64
C ALA A 107 13.41 -0.99 5.22
N TRP A 108 12.39 -0.91 6.09
CA TRP A 108 11.21 -0.09 5.88
C TRP A 108 11.55 1.40 5.76
N VAL A 109 12.30 1.96 6.72
CA VAL A 109 12.70 3.38 6.68
C VAL A 109 13.51 3.69 5.42
N SER A 110 14.45 2.81 5.05
CA SER A 110 15.26 2.98 3.82
C SER A 110 14.39 3.01 2.56
N PHE A 111 13.38 2.14 2.50
CA PHE A 111 12.40 2.11 1.42
C PHE A 111 11.57 3.40 1.37
N ILE A 112 11.03 3.85 2.50
CA ILE A 112 10.24 5.09 2.60
C ILE A 112 11.04 6.31 2.16
N ASP A 113 12.31 6.40 2.54
CA ASP A 113 13.21 7.49 2.16
C ASP A 113 13.49 7.51 0.65
N ALA A 114 13.66 6.34 0.04
CA ALA A 114 13.85 6.23 -1.41
C ALA A 114 12.54 6.53 -2.18
N LEU A 115 11.40 6.00 -1.74
CA LEU A 115 10.11 6.19 -2.39
C LEU A 115 9.68 7.65 -2.42
N GLY A 116 9.87 8.40 -1.33
CA GLY A 116 9.55 9.83 -1.26
C GLY A 116 10.34 10.70 -2.25
N GLN A 117 11.38 10.15 -2.88
CA GLN A 117 12.24 10.83 -3.86
C GLN A 117 12.17 10.20 -5.26
N ALA A 118 11.37 9.15 -5.45
CA ALA A 118 11.30 8.40 -6.69
C ALA A 118 10.60 9.19 -7.81
N ALA A 119 11.22 9.32 -8.98
CA ALA A 119 10.54 9.76 -10.20
C ALA A 119 9.84 8.59 -10.91
N ASP A 120 10.36 7.39 -10.71
CA ASP A 120 9.89 6.12 -11.23
C ASP A 120 10.33 4.99 -10.30
N PHE A 121 9.62 3.87 -10.37
CA PHE A 121 9.97 2.64 -9.67
C PHE A 121 9.26 1.44 -10.29
N ASP A 122 9.88 0.27 -10.13
CA ASP A 122 9.32 -1.01 -10.53
C ASP A 122 8.88 -1.81 -9.31
N VAL A 123 7.82 -2.61 -9.47
CA VAL A 123 7.33 -3.50 -8.41
C VAL A 123 7.37 -4.93 -8.88
N TYR A 124 7.88 -5.80 -8.01
CA TYR A 124 8.01 -7.23 -8.21
C TYR A 124 7.26 -7.96 -7.10
N VAL A 125 6.62 -9.07 -7.47
CA VAL A 125 6.03 -10.03 -6.54
C VAL A 125 6.70 -11.37 -6.80
N SER A 126 7.42 -11.90 -5.82
CA SER A 126 8.18 -13.17 -5.94
C SER A 126 9.01 -13.23 -7.23
N ASP A 127 9.91 -12.27 -7.41
CA ASP A 127 10.81 -12.09 -8.57
C ASP A 127 10.14 -11.79 -9.92
N LYS A 128 8.80 -11.72 -9.97
CA LYS A 128 8.08 -11.36 -11.18
C LYS A 128 7.71 -9.89 -11.16
N LYS A 129 8.21 -9.12 -12.15
CA LYS A 129 7.78 -7.74 -12.34
C LYS A 129 6.28 -7.70 -12.61
N VAL A 130 5.53 -6.96 -11.79
CA VAL A 130 4.08 -6.80 -11.92
C VAL A 130 3.68 -5.44 -12.46
N GLY A 131 4.47 -4.39 -12.22
CA GLY A 131 4.14 -3.04 -12.68
C GLY A 131 5.35 -2.12 -12.77
N THR A 132 5.21 -1.08 -13.61
CA THR A 132 6.13 0.05 -13.70
C THR A 132 5.35 1.32 -13.34
N PHE A 133 5.90 2.12 -12.45
CA PHE A 133 5.30 3.37 -12.00
C PHE A 133 6.21 4.53 -12.36
N SER A 134 5.66 5.61 -12.88
CA SER A 134 6.42 6.80 -13.30
C SER A 134 5.70 8.11 -12.95
N PRO A 135 5.46 8.38 -11.64
CA PRO A 135 4.76 9.58 -11.20
C PRO A 135 5.47 10.89 -11.58
N GLY A 136 6.79 10.83 -11.76
CA GLY A 136 7.63 12.00 -11.89
C GLY A 136 7.84 12.70 -10.54
N LEU A 137 9.03 13.25 -10.36
CA LEU A 137 9.48 13.79 -9.07
C LEU A 137 8.53 14.84 -8.47
N LYS A 138 7.93 15.69 -9.30
CA LYS A 138 7.02 16.75 -8.83
C LYS A 138 5.74 16.19 -8.21
N ASN A 139 5.17 15.11 -8.77
CA ASN A 139 3.99 14.49 -8.19
C ASN A 139 4.34 13.71 -6.93
N THR A 140 5.44 12.94 -6.96
CA THR A 140 5.98 12.24 -5.78
C THR A 140 6.20 13.20 -4.62
N GLN A 141 6.94 14.30 -4.84
CA GLN A 141 7.20 15.28 -3.79
C GLN A 141 5.93 16.01 -3.32
N LYS A 142 4.92 16.17 -4.19
CA LYS A 142 3.66 16.80 -3.78
C LYS A 142 2.90 15.93 -2.78
N GLU A 143 2.75 14.65 -3.10
CA GLU A 143 1.91 13.74 -2.30
C GLU A 143 2.71 13.07 -1.17
N LEU A 144 3.98 12.77 -1.37
CA LEU A 144 4.85 12.05 -0.42
C LEU A 144 5.89 12.97 0.26
N SER A 145 5.63 14.28 0.34
CA SER A 145 6.56 15.25 0.95
C SER A 145 6.80 14.99 2.43
N ASP A 146 5.78 14.50 3.13
CA ASP A 146 5.86 14.16 4.55
C ASP A 146 5.40 12.71 4.79
N LEU A 147 6.39 11.82 4.83
CA LEU A 147 6.19 10.43 5.24
C LEU A 147 6.68 10.17 6.68
N SER A 148 6.72 11.20 7.55
CA SER A 148 7.20 11.04 8.93
C SER A 148 6.38 10.01 9.72
N GLU A 149 5.06 10.01 9.55
CA GLU A 149 4.15 9.00 10.14
C GLU A 149 4.49 7.59 9.67
N CYS A 150 4.89 7.43 8.41
CA CYS A 150 5.25 6.13 7.84
C CYS A 150 6.66 5.65 8.26
N ARG A 151 7.51 6.53 8.79
CA ARG A 151 8.86 6.17 9.27
C ARG A 151 8.84 5.68 10.71
N THR A 152 7.84 6.09 11.47
CA THR A 152 7.75 5.79 12.90
C THR A 152 7.13 4.41 13.08
N THR A 153 7.92 3.39 13.36
CA THR A 153 7.41 2.00 13.48
C THR A 153 6.97 1.63 14.90
N HIS A 154 7.24 2.48 15.90
CA HIS A 154 6.86 2.27 17.29
C HIS A 154 5.96 3.40 17.75
N TYR A 155 4.79 3.05 18.26
CA TYR A 155 3.84 3.99 18.82
C TYR A 155 4.31 4.43 20.22
N SER A 156 4.33 5.74 20.44
CA SER A 156 4.59 6.35 21.76
C SER A 156 3.52 7.39 22.04
N ASP A 157 2.85 7.27 23.19
CA ASP A 157 1.87 8.24 23.70
C ASP A 157 2.46 9.65 23.93
#